data_AF-A0A0F9N609-F1
#
_entry.id   AF-A0A0F9N609-F1
#
_cell.length_a   1.000
_cell.length_b   1.000
_cell.length_c   1.000
_cell.angle_alpha   90.00
_cell.angle_beta   90.00
_cell.angle_gamma   90.00
#
_symmetry.space_group_name_H-M   'P 1'
#
loop_
_entity.id
_entity.type
_entity.pdbx_description
1 polymer ?
#
loop_
_entity_poly.entity_id
_entity_poly.type
_entity_poly.pdbx_seq_one_letter_code
_entity_poly.pdbx_strand_id
1 'polypeptide(L)'
;NNEPRHALREIFEDCKQMAKSMSLVHWTARQVNKSMVGKDTIGYEHAGESWGSMESPDIIIGFGRTLEDEQCGSISLYTSKVRDGEAHKKRDLAVDFAKQRVWDPLEEKE
;
A
#
# COMPACT_ATOMS: atom_id res chain seq x y z
N ASN A 1 -21.04 7.15 19.78
CA ASN A 1 -19.63 7.41 19.41
C ASN A 1 -19.08 6.28 18.56
N ASN A 2 -19.45 6.21 17.28
CA ASN A 2 -18.88 5.23 16.36
C ASN A 2 -18.31 5.98 15.16
N GLU A 3 -17.23 6.74 15.40
CA GLU A 3 -16.57 7.45 14.30
C GLU A 3 -15.85 6.43 13.42
N PRO A 4 -15.98 6.51 12.08
CA PRO A 4 -15.42 5.53 11.14
C PRO A 4 -13.95 5.20 11.36
N ARG A 5 -13.14 6.15 11.87
CA ARG A 5 -11.72 5.96 12.18
C ARG A 5 -11.47 4.94 13.29
N HIS A 6 -12.34 4.87 14.31
CA HIS A 6 -12.21 3.92 15.40
C HIS A 6 -12.55 2.51 14.92
N ALA A 7 -13.64 2.37 14.16
CA ALA A 7 -14.03 1.12 13.53
C ALA A 7 -12.95 0.60 12.56
N LEU A 8 -12.33 1.48 11.77
CA LEU A 8 -11.23 1.09 10.88
C LEU A 8 -10.01 0.58 11.65
N ARG A 9 -9.67 1.18 12.79
CA ARG A 9 -8.57 0.65 13.62
C ARG A 9 -8.91 -0.74 14.15
N GLU A 10 -10.13 -0.92 14.68
CA GLU A 10 -10.59 -2.22 15.20
C GLU A 10 -10.54 -3.30 14.12
N ILE A 11 -11.04 -3.02 12.91
CA ILE A 11 -10.98 -3.95 11.77
C ILE A 11 -9.54 -4.39 11.48
N PHE A 12 -8.59 -3.46 11.46
CA PHE A 12 -7.19 -3.78 11.17
C PHE A 12 -6.54 -4.62 12.29
N GLU A 13 -6.89 -4.37 13.56
CA GLU A 13 -6.43 -5.22 14.65
C GLU A 13 -7.07 -6.60 14.65
N ASP A 14 -8.35 -6.71 14.30
CA ASP A 14 -9.03 -8.00 14.17
C ASP A 14 -8.43 -8.82 13.02
N CYS A 15 -8.17 -8.19 11.86
CA CYS A 15 -7.45 -8.83 10.75
C CYS A 15 -6.08 -9.36 11.18
N LYS A 16 -5.33 -8.59 11.98
CA LYS A 16 -4.03 -9.00 12.51
C LYS A 16 -4.15 -10.17 13.50
N GLN A 17 -5.12 -10.11 14.41
CA GLN A 17 -5.37 -11.17 15.38
C GLN A 17 -5.78 -12.47 14.69
N MET A 18 -6.63 -12.39 13.68
CA MET A 18 -7.02 -13.52 12.84
C MET A 18 -5.83 -14.13 12.09
N ALA A 19 -5.00 -13.29 11.46
CA ALA A 19 -3.80 -13.75 10.76
C ALA A 19 -2.85 -14.50 11.71
N LYS A 20 -2.66 -13.98 12.93
CA LYS A 20 -1.85 -14.63 13.99
C LYS A 20 -2.47 -15.95 14.47
N SER A 21 -3.76 -15.97 14.77
CA SER A 21 -4.43 -17.16 15.33
C SER A 21 -4.44 -18.33 14.33
N MET A 22 -4.54 -18.02 13.04
CA MET A 22 -4.55 -19.01 11.97
C MET A 22 -3.15 -19.30 11.40
N SER A 23 -2.12 -18.56 11.82
CA SER A 23 -0.76 -18.64 11.27
C SER A 23 -0.72 -18.44 9.74
N LEU A 24 -1.45 -17.43 9.25
CA LEU A 24 -1.55 -17.10 7.82
C LEU A 24 -1.01 -15.69 7.53
N VAL A 25 -0.60 -15.48 6.28
CA VAL A 25 -0.32 -14.14 5.75
C VAL A 25 -1.63 -13.51 5.30
N HIS A 26 -1.90 -12.30 5.77
CA HIS A 26 -3.09 -11.54 5.38
C HIS A 26 -2.70 -10.28 4.62
N TRP A 27 -3.24 -10.13 3.41
CA TRP A 27 -3.14 -8.91 2.61
C TRP A 27 -4.50 -8.23 2.58
N THR A 28 -4.49 -6.91 2.81
CA THR A 28 -5.67 -6.07 2.66
C THR A 28 -5.33 -4.86 1.81
N ALA A 29 -6.29 -4.44 0.99
CA ALA A 29 -6.16 -3.26 0.15
C ALA A 29 -6.94 -2.10 0.77
N ARG A 30 -6.35 -0.91 0.72
CA ARG A 30 -6.96 0.33 1.20
C ARG A 30 -6.84 1.43 0.16
N GLN A 31 -7.92 2.19 0.02
CA GLN A 31 -7.92 3.42 -0.78
C GLN A 31 -7.27 4.57 -0.01
N VAL A 32 -6.60 5.46 -0.74
CA VAL A 32 -5.99 6.68 -0.20
C VAL A 32 -6.84 7.91 -0.50
N ASN A 33 -6.56 9.00 0.22
CA ASN A 33 -7.27 10.27 0.03
C ASN A 33 -7.05 10.84 -1.38
N LYS A 34 -8.04 11.58 -1.89
CA LYS A 34 -7.99 12.24 -3.21
C LYS A 34 -6.81 13.21 -3.37
N SER A 35 -6.27 13.73 -2.26
CA SER A 35 -5.06 14.56 -2.25
C SER A 35 -3.82 13.85 -2.81
N MET A 36 -3.85 12.53 -2.89
CA MET A 36 -2.75 11.70 -3.39
C MET A 36 -2.80 11.43 -4.90
N VAL A 37 -3.83 11.92 -5.60
CA VAL A 37 -3.90 11.80 -7.06
C VAL A 37 -2.69 12.48 -7.69
N GLY A 38 -2.00 11.76 -8.59
CA GLY A 38 -0.81 12.26 -9.28
C GLY A 38 0.48 12.23 -8.45
N LYS A 39 0.49 11.58 -7.29
CA LYS A 39 1.70 11.40 -6.45
C LYS A 39 2.36 10.06 -6.75
N ASP A 40 3.69 10.08 -6.77
CA ASP A 40 4.54 8.90 -6.95
C ASP A 40 4.79 8.14 -5.64
N THR A 41 4.75 8.84 -4.52
CA THR A 41 5.06 8.28 -3.19
C THR A 41 3.82 8.26 -2.33
N ILE A 42 3.35 7.06 -2.02
CA ILE A 42 2.16 6.83 -1.19
C ILE A 42 2.58 6.09 0.08
N GLY A 43 2.75 6.83 1.18
CA GLY A 43 3.05 6.28 2.50
C GLY A 43 1.92 6.30 3.53
N TYR A 44 2.16 5.69 4.70
CA TYR A 44 1.21 5.58 5.81
C TYR A 44 0.85 6.96 6.41
N GLU A 45 1.73 7.95 6.29
CA GLU A 45 1.52 9.34 6.66
C GLU A 45 0.33 9.97 5.91
N HIS A 46 -0.02 9.44 4.74
CA HIS A 46 -1.16 9.91 3.94
C HIS A 46 -2.49 9.28 4.37
N ALA A 47 -2.50 8.47 5.44
CA ALA A 47 -3.71 7.87 5.98
C ALA A 47 -4.69 8.87 6.60
N GLY A 48 -4.27 10.11 6.86
CA GLY A 48 -5.09 11.18 7.38
C GLY A 48 -5.76 10.81 8.71
N GLU A 49 -7.07 10.99 8.78
CA GLU A 49 -7.86 10.81 10.01
C GLU A 49 -7.92 9.36 10.53
N SER A 50 -7.52 8.38 9.71
CA SER A 50 -7.44 6.96 10.08
C SER A 50 -6.00 6.51 10.30
N TRP A 51 -5.10 7.41 10.69
CA TRP A 51 -3.69 7.06 10.94
C TRP A 51 -3.51 5.88 11.90
N GLY A 52 -4.37 5.77 12.93
CA GLY A 52 -4.33 4.68 13.90
C GLY A 52 -4.50 3.27 13.30
N SER A 53 -5.16 3.12 12.14
CA SER A 53 -5.25 1.81 11.48
C SER A 53 -3.95 1.39 10.77
N MET A 54 -2.99 2.30 10.61
CA MET A 54 -1.67 2.01 10.03
C MET A 54 -0.66 1.49 11.07
N GLU A 55 -1.00 1.50 12.36
CA GLU A 55 -0.17 0.93 13.42
C GLU A 55 -0.16 -0.60 13.35
N SER A 56 -1.31 -1.21 13.06
CA SER A 56 -1.54 -2.65 13.10
C SER A 56 -0.71 -3.43 12.09
N PRO A 57 -0.69 -3.04 10.78
CA PRO A 57 0.00 -3.79 9.74
C PRO A 57 1.49 -3.93 9.99
N ASP A 58 2.02 -5.06 9.57
CA ASP A 58 3.45 -5.39 9.66
C ASP A 58 4.22 -4.75 8.50
N ILE A 59 3.58 -4.65 7.33
CA ILE A 59 4.12 -4.06 6.11
C ILE A 59 3.07 -3.11 5.52
N ILE A 60 3.50 -1.95 5.03
CA ILE A 60 2.65 -1.01 4.27
C ILE A 60 3.34 -0.68 2.97
N ILE A 61 2.65 -0.97 1.86
CA ILE A 61 3.09 -0.69 0.50
C ILE A 61 2.06 0.23 -0.14
N GLY A 62 2.52 1.32 -0.73
CA GLY A 62 1.70 2.21 -1.52
C GLY A 62 2.05 2.15 -3.00
N PHE A 63 1.03 2.28 -3.83
CA PHE A 63 1.15 2.40 -5.28
C PHE A 63 0.86 3.83 -5.68
N GLY A 64 1.87 4.52 -6.20
CA GLY A 64 1.78 5.87 -6.74
C GLY A 64 1.78 5.88 -8.27
N ARG A 65 1.17 6.90 -8.84
CA ARG A 65 1.15 7.13 -10.29
C ARG A 65 1.05 8.63 -10.56
N THR A 66 2.09 9.18 -11.17
CA THR A 66 2.09 10.54 -11.71
C THR A 66 1.46 10.57 -13.12
N LEU A 67 1.27 11.77 -13.67
CA LEU A 67 0.85 11.92 -15.07
C LEU A 67 1.91 11.40 -16.05
N GLU A 68 3.19 11.52 -15.71
CA GLU A 68 4.30 11.01 -16.52
C GLU A 68 4.32 9.48 -16.50
N ASP A 69 4.14 8.88 -15.32
CA ASP A 69 4.04 7.42 -15.18
C ASP A 69 2.92 6.82 -16.03
N GLU A 70 1.77 7.49 -16.06
CA GLU A 70 0.63 7.07 -16.86
C GLU A 70 0.93 7.06 -18.36
N GLN A 71 1.72 8.02 -18.85
CA GLN A 71 2.15 8.08 -20.26
C GLN A 71 3.22 7.03 -20.58
N CYS A 72 4.10 6.73 -19.62
CA CYS A 72 5.19 5.78 -19.78
C CYS A 72 4.79 4.33 -19.53
N GLY A 73 3.58 4.07 -19.02
CA GLY A 73 3.14 2.73 -18.64
C GLY A 73 3.87 2.21 -17.40
N SER A 74 4.09 3.08 -16.41
CA SER A 74 4.72 2.74 -15.14
C SER A 74 3.82 3.06 -13.94
N ILE A 75 4.18 2.52 -12.78
CA ILE A 75 3.71 2.94 -11.46
C ILE A 75 4.88 2.88 -10.48
N SER A 76 4.84 3.68 -9.42
CA SER A 76 5.82 3.60 -8.33
C SER A 76 5.28 2.74 -7.19
N LEU A 77 6.07 1.76 -6.78
CA LEU A 77 5.89 0.96 -5.58
C LEU A 77 6.72 1.58 -4.45
N TYR A 78 6.08 1.98 -3.36
CA TYR A 78 6.75 2.54 -2.20
C TYR A 78 6.48 1.73 -0.94
N THR A 79 7.54 1.18 -0.34
CA THR A 79 7.44 0.48 0.94
C THR A 79 7.55 1.51 2.06
N SER A 80 6.42 1.86 2.66
CA SER A 80 6.35 2.93 3.66
C SER A 80 6.59 2.44 5.08
N LYS A 81 6.32 1.16 5.36
CA LYS A 81 6.55 0.52 6.66
C LYS A 81 6.96 -0.93 6.48
N VAL A 82 7.93 -1.37 7.29
CA VAL A 82 8.29 -2.76 7.52
C VAL A 82 8.57 -2.89 9.01
N ARG A 83 7.89 -3.81 9.72
CA ARG A 83 8.10 -4.02 11.16
C ARG A 83 9.54 -4.40 11.47
N ASP A 84 10.06 -5.39 10.75
CA ASP A 84 11.38 -5.96 10.94
C ASP A 84 12.14 -5.91 9.60
N GLY A 85 12.81 -4.79 9.31
CA GLY A 85 13.57 -4.62 8.08
C GLY A 85 13.70 -3.17 7.64
N GLU A 86 14.13 -2.99 6.38
CA GLU A 86 14.33 -1.66 5.79
C GLU A 86 13.04 -1.15 5.11
N ALA A 87 12.55 -0.01 5.58
CA ALA A 87 11.45 0.73 4.96
C ALA A 87 11.96 1.84 4.02
N HIS A 88 11.03 2.60 3.45
CA HIS A 88 11.25 3.76 2.57
C HIS A 88 11.96 3.46 1.26
N LYS A 89 11.81 2.23 0.75
CA LYS A 89 12.29 1.84 -0.59
C LYS A 89 11.24 2.16 -1.64
N LYS A 90 11.65 2.88 -2.69
CA LYS A 90 10.84 3.17 -3.87
C LYS A 90 11.38 2.34 -5.05
N ARG A 91 10.48 1.78 -5.86
CA ARG A 91 10.81 1.08 -7.10
C ARG A 91 9.76 1.37 -8.16
N ASP A 92 10.17 1.54 -9.40
CA ASP A 92 9.23 1.70 -10.51
C ASP A 92 8.93 0.35 -11.14
N LEU A 93 7.64 0.09 -11.36
CA LEU A 93 7.10 -1.12 -11.96
C LEU A 93 6.50 -0.79 -13.31
N ALA A 94 6.60 -1.71 -14.26
CA ALA A 94 5.96 -1.59 -15.56
C ALA A 94 4.51 -2.09 -15.49
N VAL A 95 3.62 -1.41 -16.22
CA VAL A 95 2.18 -1.68 -16.22
C VAL A 95 1.62 -1.69 -17.63
N ASP A 96 0.84 -2.73 -17.92
CA ASP A 96 -0.05 -2.80 -19.07
C ASP A 96 -1.48 -2.54 -18.56
N PHE A 97 -1.96 -1.31 -18.71
CA PHE A 97 -3.29 -0.92 -18.24
C PHE A 97 -4.42 -1.60 -19.02
N ALA A 98 -4.18 -1.99 -20.27
CA ALA A 98 -5.17 -2.70 -21.08
C ALA A 98 -5.33 -4.15 -20.61
N LYS A 99 -4.23 -4.80 -20.20
CA LYS A 99 -4.22 -6.16 -19.67
C LYS A 99 -4.30 -6.24 -18.15
N GLN A 100 -4.34 -5.11 -17.45
CA GLN A 100 -4.31 -5.00 -15.99
C GLN A 100 -3.14 -5.79 -15.36
N ARG A 101 -1.97 -5.74 -16.00
CA ARG A 101 -0.77 -6.48 -15.56
C ARG A 101 0.27 -5.52 -15.04
N VAL A 102 0.84 -5.83 -13.88
CA VAL A 102 1.99 -5.14 -13.28
C VAL A 102 3.15 -6.13 -13.20
N TRP A 103 4.37 -5.70 -13.52
CA TRP A 103 5.58 -6.52 -13.37
C TRP A 103 6.81 -5.67 -13.08
N ASP A 104 7.83 -6.30 -12.52
CA ASP A 104 9.13 -5.70 -12.35
C ASP A 104 9.91 -5.76 -13.67
N PRO A 105 10.30 -4.63 -14.28
CA PRO A 105 11.05 -4.65 -15.53
C PRO A 105 12.48 -5.19 -15.36
N LEU A 106 12.98 -5.27 -14.11
CA LEU A 106 14.31 -5.76 -13.78
C LEU A 106 14.30 -7.21 -13.29
N GLU A 107 13.14 -7.83 -13.06
CA GLU A 107 13.07 -9.29 -13.02
C GLU A 107 13.35 -9.77 -14.44
N GLU A 108 14.55 -10.33 -14.65
CA GLU A 108 14.87 -11.03 -15.91
C GLU A 108 13.74 -12.01 -16.20
N LYS A 109 13.20 -11.97 -17.42
CA LYS A 109 12.23 -12.97 -17.89
C LYS A 109 12.97 -14.32 -17.93
N GLU A 110 12.82 -15.12 -16.88
CA GLU A 110 13.08 -16.57 -16.95
C GLU A 110 12.18 -17.22 -18.01
#